data_AF-A0A0F8Z6H8-F1
#
_entry.id   AF-A0A0F8Z6H8-F1
#
_cell.length_a   1.000
_cell.length_b   1.000
_cell.length_c   1.000
_cell.angle_alpha   90.00
_cell.angle_beta   90.00
_cell.angle_gamma   90.00
#
_symmetry.space_group_name_H-M   'P 1'
#
loop_
_entity.id
_entity.type
_entity.pdbx_description
1 polymer ?
#
loop_
_entity_poly.entity_id
_entity_poly.type
_entity_poly.pdbx_seq_one_letter_code
_entity_poly.pdbx_strand_id
1 'polypeptide(L)'
;MFPWTTVFTSSFATDHGSLGGLADDDHLQYIKDSEFTAADEVIVGTGSGTFGQVTLGASQFLAKKAAGAATNVTAAEAMAILSGVAGAAFDFNSQNLTSVGTLNTHTIPGGTDTLAMLAATQELDNKTLDSSVLKGTFTASGTVVLPAFTLGGTMDANSQALINVLDLDLGTESLTGTFSATLTAANAGTAWLIMSKDTSDILRPRL
;
A
#
# COMPACT_ATOMS: atom_id res chain seq x y z
N MET A 1 -81.91 -12.77 -50.13
CA MET A 1 -81.45 -11.53 -49.49
C MET A 1 -81.48 -11.77 -47.99
N PHE A 2 -80.33 -12.04 -47.37
CA PHE A 2 -80.26 -12.29 -45.92
C PHE A 2 -80.27 -10.93 -45.22
N PRO A 3 -81.19 -10.67 -44.27
CA PRO A 3 -81.19 -9.40 -43.55
C PRO A 3 -80.02 -9.43 -42.56
N TRP A 4 -78.90 -8.81 -42.93
CA TRP A 4 -77.90 -8.39 -41.97
C TRP A 4 -78.48 -7.23 -41.15
N THR A 5 -79.32 -7.52 -40.17
CA THR A 5 -79.57 -6.59 -39.07
C THR A 5 -78.46 -6.82 -38.04
N THR A 6 -77.23 -6.46 -38.38
CA THR A 6 -76.18 -6.32 -37.36
C THR A 6 -76.47 -5.04 -36.60
N VAL A 7 -77.36 -5.15 -35.62
CA VAL A 7 -77.25 -4.29 -34.45
C VAL A 7 -75.90 -4.64 -33.85
N PHE A 8 -74.89 -3.80 -34.10
CA PHE A 8 -73.71 -3.79 -33.25
C PHE A 8 -74.20 -3.27 -31.91
N THR A 9 -74.75 -4.15 -31.08
CA THR A 9 -74.71 -3.93 -29.64
C THR A 9 -73.23 -4.01 -29.29
N SER A 10 -72.51 -2.90 -29.43
CA SER A 10 -71.26 -2.73 -28.72
C SER A 10 -71.64 -2.70 -27.25
N SER A 11 -71.77 -3.90 -26.68
CA SER A 11 -71.46 -4.06 -25.28
C SER A 11 -70.03 -3.57 -25.17
N PHE A 12 -69.85 -2.30 -24.78
CA PHE A 12 -68.56 -1.69 -24.47
C PHE A 12 -67.82 -2.45 -23.34
N ALA A 13 -68.36 -3.59 -22.90
CA ALA A 13 -67.92 -4.43 -21.80
C ALA A 13 -67.60 -5.89 -22.18
N THR A 14 -67.75 -6.33 -23.44
CA THR A 14 -67.65 -7.77 -23.75
C THR A 14 -66.23 -8.33 -23.75
N ASP A 15 -65.20 -7.53 -24.04
CA ASP A 15 -63.80 -8.00 -24.01
C ASP A 15 -63.04 -7.53 -22.76
N HIS A 16 -63.45 -6.43 -22.14
CA HIS A 16 -62.64 -5.77 -21.08
C HIS A 16 -63.43 -5.36 -19.82
N GLY A 17 -64.67 -5.82 -19.67
CA GLY A 17 -65.51 -5.44 -18.52
C GLY A 17 -66.13 -4.05 -18.62
N SER A 18 -67.05 -3.75 -17.71
CA SER A 18 -67.80 -2.48 -17.65
C SER A 18 -66.87 -1.27 -17.46
N LEU A 19 -67.23 -0.09 -18.00
CA LEU A 19 -66.54 1.20 -17.76
C LEU A 19 -66.68 1.71 -16.30
N GLY A 20 -67.40 1.01 -15.44
CA GLY A 20 -67.43 1.26 -14.00
C GLY A 20 -66.22 0.61 -13.32
N GLY A 21 -65.48 1.35 -12.50
CA GLY A 21 -64.18 0.92 -11.95
C GLY A 21 -62.99 1.74 -12.45
N LEU A 22 -63.22 2.77 -13.29
CA LEU A 22 -62.17 3.70 -13.73
C LEU A 22 -61.80 4.76 -12.66
N ALA A 23 -62.52 4.78 -11.54
CA ALA A 23 -62.33 5.77 -10.48
C ALA A 23 -61.36 5.28 -9.39
N ASP A 24 -61.17 3.97 -9.26
CA ASP A 24 -60.24 3.33 -8.36
C ASP A 24 -59.04 2.73 -9.11
N ASP A 25 -58.04 2.29 -8.34
CA ASP A 25 -56.88 1.58 -8.89
C ASP A 25 -57.16 0.08 -8.92
N ASP A 26 -57.84 -0.37 -9.97
CA ASP A 26 -58.10 -1.79 -10.19
C ASP A 26 -56.86 -2.54 -10.74
N HIS A 27 -55.77 -1.82 -11.04
CA HIS A 27 -54.54 -2.38 -11.58
C HIS A 27 -53.42 -2.43 -10.54
N LEU A 28 -53.62 -3.21 -9.47
CA LEU A 28 -52.63 -3.50 -8.40
C LEU A 28 -51.24 -3.99 -8.90
N GLN A 29 -51.09 -4.24 -10.20
CA GLN A 29 -49.84 -4.58 -10.86
C GLN A 29 -48.98 -3.35 -11.19
N TYR A 30 -49.53 -2.14 -11.18
CA TYR A 30 -48.81 -0.93 -11.52
C TYR A 30 -48.56 -0.08 -10.27
N ILE A 31 -47.35 0.45 -10.19
CA ILE A 31 -46.95 1.43 -9.18
C ILE A 31 -47.30 2.80 -9.75
N LYS A 32 -47.97 3.63 -8.94
CA LYS A 32 -48.38 4.97 -9.35
C LYS A 32 -47.32 6.00 -9.01
N ASP A 33 -47.18 7.01 -9.87
CA ASP A 33 -46.30 8.15 -9.60
C ASP A 33 -46.67 8.86 -8.29
N SER A 34 -47.97 8.94 -7.98
CA SER A 34 -48.47 9.52 -6.73
C SER A 34 -48.03 8.76 -5.46
N GLU A 35 -47.54 7.52 -5.60
CA GLU A 35 -47.01 6.74 -4.49
C GLU A 35 -45.58 7.17 -4.13
N PHE A 36 -44.88 7.86 -5.03
CA PHE A 36 -43.58 8.47 -4.73
C PHE A 36 -43.82 9.85 -4.10
N THR A 37 -43.63 9.93 -2.79
CA THR A 37 -43.92 11.16 -2.02
C THR A 37 -42.66 11.92 -1.63
N ALA A 38 -41.48 11.32 -1.86
CA ALA A 38 -40.19 11.92 -1.60
C ALA A 38 -39.27 11.87 -2.83
N ALA A 39 -38.27 12.76 -2.88
CA ALA A 39 -37.19 12.65 -3.83
C ALA A 39 -36.30 11.43 -3.52
N ASP A 40 -35.70 10.84 -4.56
CA ASP A 40 -34.76 9.72 -4.46
C ASP A 40 -35.33 8.47 -3.78
N GLU A 41 -36.64 8.27 -3.92
CA GLU A 41 -37.35 7.10 -3.40
C GLU A 41 -37.22 5.90 -4.35
N VAL A 42 -36.86 4.74 -3.77
CA VAL A 42 -36.64 3.48 -4.49
C VAL A 42 -37.64 2.45 -4.03
N ILE A 43 -38.21 1.73 -5.00
CA ILE A 43 -39.09 0.60 -4.72
C ILE A 43 -38.27 -0.67 -4.56
N VAL A 44 -38.48 -1.38 -3.45
CA VAL A 44 -37.83 -2.65 -3.13
C VAL A 44 -38.87 -3.75 -2.95
N GLY A 45 -38.61 -4.94 -3.50
CA GLY A 45 -39.43 -6.11 -3.22
C GLY A 45 -39.24 -6.58 -1.77
N THR A 46 -40.35 -6.85 -1.07
CA THR A 46 -40.32 -7.31 0.34
C THR A 46 -40.12 -8.82 0.48
N GLY A 47 -40.30 -9.57 -0.61
CA GLY A 47 -40.34 -11.04 -0.60
C GLY A 47 -41.71 -11.65 -0.26
N SER A 48 -42.71 -10.82 0.07
CA SER A 48 -44.08 -11.26 0.40
C SER A 48 -45.09 -11.00 -0.72
N GLY A 49 -44.61 -10.82 -1.96
CA GLY A 49 -45.45 -10.39 -3.09
C GLY A 49 -45.90 -8.93 -3.00
N THR A 50 -45.25 -8.13 -2.13
CA THR A 50 -45.49 -6.69 -2.00
C THR A 50 -44.24 -5.88 -2.28
N PHE A 51 -44.44 -4.62 -2.59
CA PHE A 51 -43.39 -3.63 -2.70
C PHE A 51 -43.31 -2.79 -1.43
N GLY A 52 -42.10 -2.41 -1.05
CA GLY A 52 -41.81 -1.42 -0.03
C GLY A 52 -41.10 -0.23 -0.65
N GLN A 53 -41.24 0.94 -0.02
CA GLN A 53 -40.55 2.15 -0.43
C GLN A 53 -39.36 2.41 0.49
N VAL A 54 -38.25 2.87 -0.09
CA VAL A 54 -37.06 3.26 0.63
C VAL A 54 -36.58 4.61 0.08
N THR A 55 -36.68 5.66 0.89
CA THR A 55 -36.19 7.00 0.54
C THR A 55 -34.69 7.10 0.80
N LEU A 56 -33.87 7.38 -0.21
CA LEU A 56 -32.43 7.54 -0.03
C LEU A 56 -32.09 8.91 0.57
N GLY A 57 -31.60 8.92 1.81
CA GLY A 57 -31.08 10.14 2.43
C GLY A 57 -29.71 10.53 1.85
N ALA A 58 -29.29 11.77 2.13
CA ALA A 58 -27.97 12.25 1.75
C ALA A 58 -26.86 11.31 2.27
N SER A 59 -25.91 10.96 1.39
CA SER A 59 -24.78 10.07 1.70
C SER A 59 -25.19 8.66 2.17
N GLN A 60 -26.37 8.20 1.77
CA GLN A 60 -26.82 6.82 1.97
C GLN A 60 -26.76 6.04 0.67
N PHE A 61 -26.68 4.72 0.80
CA PHE A 61 -26.75 3.78 -0.32
C PHE A 61 -27.83 2.76 -0.05
N LEU A 62 -28.45 2.22 -1.09
CA LEU A 62 -29.31 1.04 -0.96
C LEU A 62 -28.43 -0.21 -0.99
N ALA A 63 -28.43 -0.99 0.08
CA ALA A 63 -27.67 -2.24 0.13
C ALA A 63 -28.37 -3.32 0.93
N LYS A 64 -27.91 -4.56 0.76
CA LYS A 64 -28.40 -5.72 1.51
C LYS A 64 -27.46 -6.00 2.69
N LYS A 65 -27.81 -5.45 3.86
CA LYS A 65 -27.04 -5.66 5.11
C LYS A 65 -27.26 -7.05 5.73
N ALA A 66 -28.44 -7.64 5.54
CA ALA A 66 -28.85 -8.92 6.13
C ALA A 66 -29.87 -9.66 5.24
N ALA A 67 -30.38 -10.80 5.70
CA ALA A 67 -31.54 -11.43 5.09
C ALA A 67 -32.76 -10.49 5.11
N GLY A 68 -33.59 -10.52 4.06
CA GLY A 68 -34.73 -9.60 3.88
C GLY A 68 -34.57 -8.62 2.71
N ALA A 69 -35.41 -7.58 2.68
CA ALA A 69 -35.38 -6.53 1.67
C ALA A 69 -34.11 -5.67 1.76
N ALA A 70 -33.73 -5.02 0.66
CA ALA A 70 -32.66 -4.02 0.68
C ALA A 70 -33.10 -2.80 1.51
N THR A 71 -32.15 -2.17 2.19
CA THR A 71 -32.40 -1.01 3.05
C THR A 71 -31.29 0.02 2.90
N ASN A 72 -31.52 1.21 3.44
CA ASN A 72 -30.51 2.25 3.46
C ASN A 72 -29.37 1.86 4.39
N VAL A 73 -28.16 2.08 3.91
CA VAL A 73 -26.93 1.95 4.70
C VAL A 73 -26.19 3.28 4.70
N THR A 74 -25.66 3.64 5.86
CA THR A 74 -24.70 4.74 6.00
C THR A 74 -23.39 4.40 5.29
N ALA A 75 -22.56 5.40 5.01
CA ALA A 75 -21.23 5.15 4.44
C ALA A 75 -20.38 4.19 5.30
N ALA A 76 -20.46 4.28 6.64
CA ALA A 76 -19.75 3.39 7.55
C ALA A 76 -20.27 1.94 7.45
N GLU A 77 -21.57 1.74 7.31
CA GLU A 77 -22.16 0.42 7.10
C GLU A 77 -21.88 -0.14 5.71
N ALA A 78 -21.86 0.70 4.68
CA ALA A 78 -21.45 0.30 3.34
C ALA A 78 -20.01 -0.21 3.35
N MET A 79 -19.10 0.53 4.01
CA MET A 79 -17.71 0.08 4.20
C MET A 79 -17.64 -1.25 4.96
N ALA A 80 -18.46 -1.44 6.00
CA ALA A 80 -18.54 -2.69 6.76
C ALA A 80 -18.97 -3.88 5.91
N ILE A 81 -19.93 -3.68 5.00
CA ILE A 81 -20.41 -4.73 4.08
C ILE A 81 -19.30 -5.12 3.10
N LEU A 82 -18.58 -4.14 2.57
CA LEU A 82 -17.50 -4.38 1.61
C LEU A 82 -16.26 -4.99 2.27
N SER A 83 -15.92 -4.58 3.49
CA SER A 83 -14.76 -5.11 4.24
C SER A 83 -15.06 -6.41 5.00
N GLY A 84 -16.33 -6.82 5.09
CA GLY A 84 -16.78 -8.01 5.82
C GLY A 84 -16.91 -7.84 7.33
N VAL A 85 -16.43 -6.73 7.93
CA VAL A 85 -16.56 -6.43 9.36
C VAL A 85 -16.68 -4.93 9.60
N ALA A 86 -17.68 -4.52 10.40
CA ALA A 86 -17.89 -3.11 10.74
C ALA A 86 -16.74 -2.55 11.58
N GLY A 87 -16.10 -1.49 11.07
CA GLY A 87 -14.97 -0.83 11.73
C GLY A 87 -13.63 -1.56 11.60
N ALA A 88 -13.56 -2.66 10.84
CA ALA A 88 -12.29 -3.30 10.51
C ALA A 88 -11.55 -2.56 9.39
N ALA A 89 -10.24 -2.79 9.31
CA ALA A 89 -9.44 -2.35 8.17
C ALA A 89 -10.02 -2.92 6.88
N PHE A 90 -9.98 -2.14 5.81
CA PHE A 90 -10.34 -2.62 4.47
C PHE A 90 -9.27 -3.61 4.00
N ASP A 91 -9.65 -4.88 3.84
CA ASP A 91 -8.78 -5.91 3.28
C ASP A 91 -8.92 -5.91 1.76
N PHE A 92 -7.81 -5.68 1.04
CA PHE A 92 -7.77 -5.74 -0.42
C PHE A 92 -7.70 -7.20 -0.94
N ASN A 93 -7.78 -8.22 -0.08
CA ASN A 93 -7.84 -9.64 -0.43
C ASN A 93 -6.76 -10.06 -1.45
N SER A 94 -5.51 -9.71 -1.14
CA SER A 94 -4.34 -9.97 -2.00
C SER A 94 -4.43 -9.39 -3.42
N GLN A 95 -5.26 -8.36 -3.64
CA GLN A 95 -5.30 -7.65 -4.92
C GLN A 95 -4.14 -6.66 -5.05
N ASN A 96 -3.81 -6.34 -6.31
CA ASN A 96 -2.87 -5.27 -6.61
C ASN A 96 -3.52 -3.91 -6.38
N LEU A 97 -2.81 -3.01 -5.70
CA LEU A 97 -3.22 -1.63 -5.55
C LEU A 97 -2.42 -0.73 -6.50
N THR A 98 -3.07 -0.33 -7.60
CA THR A 98 -2.45 0.50 -8.65
C THR A 98 -2.89 1.95 -8.55
N SER A 99 -2.05 2.89 -8.99
CA SER A 99 -2.41 4.32 -9.12
C SER A 99 -2.82 5.01 -7.80
N VAL A 100 -2.19 4.62 -6.69
CA VAL A 100 -2.49 5.15 -5.34
C VAL A 100 -2.06 6.59 -5.08
N GLY A 101 -1.39 7.25 -6.03
CA GLY A 101 -0.82 8.58 -5.81
C GLY A 101 0.21 8.56 -4.68
N THR A 102 -0.02 9.38 -3.64
CA THR A 102 0.87 9.50 -2.47
C THR A 102 0.35 8.66 -1.31
N LEU A 103 1.27 7.94 -0.65
CA LEU A 103 0.99 7.20 0.58
C LEU A 103 1.77 7.82 1.75
N ASN A 104 1.10 8.67 2.54
CA ASN A 104 1.75 9.50 3.57
C ASN A 104 2.28 8.70 4.77
N THR A 105 1.43 7.90 5.42
CA THR A 105 1.79 7.04 6.55
C THR A 105 1.35 5.63 6.26
N HIS A 106 2.30 4.78 5.89
CA HIS A 106 2.08 3.35 5.82
C HIS A 106 2.94 2.62 6.84
N THR A 107 2.43 1.48 7.30
CA THR A 107 3.24 0.45 7.95
C THR A 107 3.08 -0.78 7.09
N ILE A 108 4.20 -1.39 6.69
CA ILE A 108 4.18 -2.72 6.10
C ILE A 108 4.36 -3.69 7.27
N PRO A 109 3.28 -4.40 7.68
CA PRO A 109 3.29 -5.21 8.89
C PRO A 109 4.23 -6.40 8.73
N GLY A 110 5.13 -6.59 9.70
CA GLY A 110 6.30 -7.47 9.58
C GLY A 110 6.03 -8.88 9.03
N GLY A 111 6.66 -9.17 7.90
CA GLY A 111 6.80 -10.46 7.25
C GLY A 111 8.02 -10.49 6.32
N THR A 112 8.07 -11.39 5.33
CA THR A 112 9.04 -11.30 4.21
C THR A 112 8.62 -10.18 3.24
N ASP A 113 8.43 -8.98 3.78
CA ASP A 113 7.91 -7.86 3.04
C ASP A 113 8.97 -7.34 2.08
N THR A 114 8.56 -7.18 0.82
CA THR A 114 9.47 -6.77 -0.24
C THR A 114 8.96 -5.48 -0.85
N LEU A 115 9.69 -4.38 -0.61
CA LEU A 115 9.58 -3.16 -1.42
C LEU A 115 10.34 -3.38 -2.74
N ALA A 116 9.76 -4.17 -3.65
CA ALA A 116 10.30 -4.36 -4.99
C ALA A 116 9.84 -3.20 -5.89
N MET A 117 10.75 -2.29 -6.24
CA MET A 117 10.42 -1.13 -7.06
C MET A 117 10.88 -1.32 -8.50
N LEU A 118 9.97 -1.05 -9.44
CA LEU A 118 10.23 -1.13 -10.86
C LEU A 118 11.05 0.10 -11.30
N ALA A 119 12.35 -0.09 -11.48
CA ALA A 119 13.28 0.80 -12.18
C ALA A 119 13.50 2.24 -11.65
N ALA A 120 13.07 2.59 -10.44
CA ALA A 120 13.23 3.95 -9.89
C ALA A 120 14.17 4.02 -8.67
N THR A 121 14.91 5.13 -8.57
CA THR A 121 15.72 5.49 -7.39
C THR A 121 14.84 5.61 -6.14
N GLN A 122 15.32 5.07 -5.02
CA GLN A 122 14.68 5.21 -3.72
C GLN A 122 15.40 6.27 -2.89
N GLU A 123 14.64 7.24 -2.38
CA GLU A 123 15.12 8.23 -1.42
C GLU A 123 14.57 7.85 -0.03
N LEU A 124 15.47 7.46 0.88
CA LEU A 124 15.13 7.04 2.23
C LEU A 124 15.47 8.16 3.24
N ASP A 125 14.85 9.32 3.05
CA ASP A 125 15.12 10.49 3.87
C ASP A 125 14.57 10.37 5.29
N ASN A 126 15.40 10.76 6.26
CA ASN A 126 15.11 10.66 7.69
C ASN A 126 14.65 9.26 8.13
N LYS A 127 15.10 8.21 7.44
CA LYS A 127 14.82 6.82 7.82
C LYS A 127 15.97 6.20 8.60
N THR A 128 15.61 5.33 9.53
CA THR A 128 16.55 4.45 10.21
C THR A 128 16.51 3.09 9.53
N LEU A 129 17.67 2.60 9.13
CA LEU A 129 17.86 1.25 8.62
C LEU A 129 18.45 0.40 9.74
N ASP A 130 17.61 -0.41 10.40
CA ASP A 130 18.05 -1.34 11.44
C ASP A 130 18.37 -2.71 10.82
N SER A 131 19.52 -3.28 11.17
CA SER A 131 19.94 -4.63 10.73
C SER A 131 19.99 -4.84 9.21
N SER A 132 20.22 -3.77 8.45
CA SER A 132 20.25 -3.82 6.98
C SER A 132 21.54 -4.43 6.43
N VAL A 133 21.41 -5.20 5.36
CA VAL A 133 22.54 -5.84 4.65
C VAL A 133 22.64 -5.28 3.25
N LEU A 134 23.76 -4.63 2.93
CA LEU A 134 24.08 -4.21 1.57
C LEU A 134 24.73 -5.38 0.82
N LYS A 135 24.21 -5.70 -0.36
CA LYS A 135 24.83 -6.69 -1.27
C LYS A 135 25.41 -5.95 -2.47
N GLY A 136 26.71 -6.09 -2.72
CA GLY A 136 27.39 -5.48 -3.86
C GLY A 136 28.03 -4.12 -3.54
N THR A 137 28.07 -3.24 -4.54
CA THR A 137 28.76 -1.94 -4.46
C THR A 137 27.87 -0.88 -3.81
N PHE A 138 28.41 -0.17 -2.82
CA PHE A 138 27.80 1.03 -2.26
C PHE A 138 28.56 2.27 -2.78
N THR A 139 27.85 3.14 -3.49
CA THR A 139 28.41 4.40 -4.00
C THR A 139 27.75 5.57 -3.28
N ALA A 140 28.53 6.32 -2.50
CA ALA A 140 28.10 7.57 -1.91
C ALA A 140 28.68 8.75 -2.70
N SER A 141 27.85 9.70 -3.10
CA SER A 141 28.30 10.97 -3.69
C SER A 141 28.84 11.95 -2.65
N GLY A 142 28.59 11.69 -1.36
CA GLY A 142 29.04 12.49 -0.23
C GLY A 142 29.72 11.65 0.86
N THR A 143 29.90 12.26 2.04
CA THR A 143 30.54 11.63 3.19
C THR A 143 29.66 10.55 3.81
N VAL A 144 30.25 9.39 4.07
CA VAL A 144 29.65 8.31 4.85
C VAL A 144 30.23 8.37 6.26
N VAL A 145 29.39 8.50 7.28
CA VAL A 145 29.82 8.52 8.70
C VAL A 145 29.46 7.19 9.34
N LEU A 146 30.47 6.43 9.77
CA LEU A 146 30.31 5.14 10.45
C LEU A 146 30.97 5.25 11.83
N PRO A 147 30.19 5.30 12.93
CA PRO A 147 30.75 5.41 14.27
C PRO A 147 31.65 4.22 14.65
N ALA A 148 31.31 3.04 14.14
CA ALA A 148 32.11 1.83 14.25
C ALA A 148 31.87 0.97 13.01
N PHE A 149 32.91 0.27 12.54
CA PHE A 149 32.79 -0.72 11.47
C PHE A 149 33.78 -1.85 11.72
N THR A 150 33.45 -3.04 11.22
CA THR A 150 34.32 -4.22 11.27
C THR A 150 34.54 -4.73 9.86
N LEU A 151 35.80 -4.98 9.50
CA LEU A 151 36.16 -5.55 8.22
C LEU A 151 36.37 -7.06 8.38
N GLY A 152 35.55 -7.85 7.70
CA GLY A 152 35.67 -9.32 7.69
C GLY A 152 36.66 -9.87 6.65
N GLY A 153 37.27 -9.02 5.81
CA GLY A 153 38.13 -9.42 4.70
C GLY A 153 39.12 -8.33 4.28
N THR A 154 39.82 -8.55 3.16
CA THR A 154 40.79 -7.61 2.60
C THR A 154 40.11 -6.33 2.12
N MET A 155 40.64 -5.17 2.52
CA MET A 155 40.29 -3.87 1.98
C MET A 155 41.24 -3.50 0.84
N ASP A 156 40.70 -3.17 -0.33
CA ASP A 156 41.43 -2.61 -1.48
C ASP A 156 41.01 -1.14 -1.68
N ALA A 157 41.89 -0.21 -1.32
CA ALA A 157 41.67 1.23 -1.44
C ALA A 157 42.50 1.78 -2.61
N ASN A 158 41.98 1.57 -3.82
CA ASN A 158 42.72 1.73 -5.08
C ASN A 158 42.92 3.18 -5.59
N SER A 159 42.61 4.22 -4.82
CA SER A 159 42.98 5.61 -5.19
C SER A 159 42.93 6.57 -3.98
N GLN A 160 44.10 7.02 -3.52
CA GLN A 160 44.35 8.30 -2.83
C GLN A 160 43.90 8.56 -1.37
N ALA A 161 43.25 7.67 -0.60
CA ALA A 161 42.75 8.04 0.74
C ALA A 161 42.90 7.03 1.90
N LEU A 162 43.90 6.14 1.88
CA LEU A 162 44.51 5.68 3.15
C LEU A 162 45.63 6.66 3.57
N ILE A 163 45.42 7.96 3.32
CA ILE A 163 46.37 9.04 3.58
C ILE A 163 45.72 10.00 4.58
N ASN A 164 45.63 9.57 5.83
CA ASN A 164 46.26 10.31 6.92
C ASN A 164 46.16 9.51 8.21
N VAL A 165 47.30 8.93 8.60
CA VAL A 165 47.54 8.24 9.86
C VAL A 165 46.75 6.93 9.98
N LEU A 166 47.38 5.83 9.59
CA LEU A 166 47.15 4.57 10.29
C LEU A 166 47.61 4.80 11.75
N ASP A 167 46.78 5.45 12.57
CA ASP A 167 47.01 5.53 14.02
C ASP A 167 46.53 4.21 14.59
N LEU A 168 47.38 3.19 14.44
CA LEU A 168 47.16 1.90 15.03
C LEU A 168 47.49 2.05 16.54
N ASP A 169 46.54 2.54 17.32
CA ASP A 169 46.62 2.44 18.78
C ASP A 169 46.41 0.96 19.14
N LEU A 170 47.51 0.27 19.45
CA LEU A 170 47.52 -1.13 19.85
C LEU A 170 47.02 -1.34 21.30
N GLY A 171 46.58 -0.27 21.98
CA GLY A 171 46.13 -0.30 23.36
C GLY A 171 47.29 -0.50 24.35
N THR A 172 47.08 -0.10 25.60
CA THR A 172 48.07 -0.26 26.69
C THR A 172 48.29 -1.71 27.13
N GLU A 173 47.55 -2.66 26.58
CA GLU A 173 47.66 -4.10 26.82
C GLU A 173 48.15 -4.88 25.59
N SER A 174 49.11 -4.32 24.85
CA SER A 174 49.90 -5.13 23.93
C SER A 174 50.75 -6.10 24.75
N LEU A 175 50.22 -7.30 25.01
CA LEU A 175 51.03 -8.46 25.39
C LEU A 175 52.22 -8.52 24.42
N THR A 176 53.42 -8.76 24.95
CA THR A 176 54.68 -8.82 24.21
C THR A 176 54.54 -9.78 23.01
N GLY A 177 54.20 -9.22 21.86
CA GLY A 177 53.86 -9.94 20.65
C GLY A 177 54.49 -9.22 19.47
N THR A 178 55.16 -9.99 18.60
CA THR A 178 55.80 -9.45 17.41
C THR A 178 54.74 -8.99 16.42
N PHE A 179 54.55 -7.68 16.27
CA PHE A 179 53.80 -7.13 15.14
C PHE A 179 54.63 -7.28 13.87
N SER A 180 54.24 -8.19 12.97
CA SER A 180 54.88 -8.38 11.67
C SER A 180 53.94 -7.89 10.57
N ALA A 181 54.11 -6.64 10.14
CA ALA A 181 53.45 -6.13 8.94
C ALA A 181 54.43 -6.19 7.76
N THR A 182 54.12 -7.00 6.75
CA THR A 182 54.88 -7.01 5.50
C THR A 182 54.34 -5.91 4.59
N LEU A 183 54.89 -4.70 4.69
CA LEU A 183 54.58 -3.66 3.70
C LEU A 183 55.35 -3.95 2.41
N THR A 184 54.63 -4.35 1.36
CA THR A 184 55.19 -4.45 0.01
C THR A 184 54.89 -3.17 -0.74
N ALA A 185 55.83 -2.23 -0.77
CA ALA A 185 55.73 -1.03 -1.59
C ALA A 185 56.24 -1.32 -3.01
N ALA A 186 55.37 -1.22 -4.02
CA ALA A 186 55.71 -1.53 -5.42
C ALA A 186 56.46 -0.41 -6.16
N ASN A 187 56.80 0.71 -5.52
CA ASN A 187 57.51 1.83 -6.16
C ASN A 187 58.99 1.85 -5.78
N ALA A 188 59.84 1.46 -6.74
CA ALA A 188 61.28 1.31 -6.63
C ALA A 188 62.10 2.62 -6.45
N GLY A 189 61.52 3.67 -5.84
CA GLY A 189 62.16 5.00 -5.79
C GLY A 189 61.98 5.84 -4.53
N THR A 190 61.16 5.46 -3.56
CA THR A 190 60.96 6.26 -2.33
C THR A 190 61.45 5.50 -1.11
N ALA A 191 62.45 6.06 -0.43
CA ALA A 191 62.96 5.54 0.84
C ALA A 191 61.84 5.52 1.89
N TRP A 192 61.59 4.36 2.48
CA TRP A 192 60.58 4.20 3.51
C TRP A 192 61.19 4.57 4.86
N LEU A 193 60.78 5.71 5.43
CA LEU A 193 61.27 6.18 6.72
C LEU A 193 60.34 5.69 7.83
N ILE A 194 60.72 4.60 8.52
CA ILE A 194 60.07 4.18 9.76
C ILE A 194 60.74 4.95 10.89
N MET A 195 60.04 5.91 11.49
CA MET A 195 60.51 6.62 12.68
C MET A 195 59.91 5.99 13.93
N SER A 196 60.73 5.36 14.75
CA SER A 196 60.34 5.03 16.13
C SER A 196 60.22 6.33 16.93
N LYS A 197 59.14 6.47 17.72
CA LYS A 197 58.98 7.58 18.68
C LYS A 197 60.06 7.55 19.77
N ASP A 198 60.62 6.36 20.03
CA ASP A 198 61.69 6.14 20.99
C ASP A 198 63.04 6.14 20.25
N THR A 199 63.84 7.17 20.55
CA THR A 199 65.08 7.54 19.84
C THR A 199 66.31 6.70 20.19
N SER A 200 66.16 5.55 20.84
CA SER A 200 67.32 4.78 21.35
C SER A 200 67.91 3.75 20.39
N ASP A 201 67.20 3.34 19.33
CA ASP A 201 67.59 2.13 18.55
C ASP A 201 67.63 2.29 17.02
N ILE A 202 67.99 3.47 16.52
CA ILE A 202 68.50 3.57 15.14
C ILE A 202 69.99 3.23 15.17
N LEU A 203 70.27 1.92 15.08
CA LEU A 203 71.62 1.36 14.92
C LEU A 203 72.39 2.14 13.85
N ARG A 204 73.50 2.73 14.28
CA ARG A 204 74.47 3.45 13.45
C ARG A 204 74.93 2.56 12.29
N PRO A 205 75.15 3.11 11.08
CA PRO A 205 75.85 2.38 10.03
C PRO A 205 77.21 1.92 10.58
N ARG A 206 77.48 0.61 10.56
CA ARG A 206 78.85 0.13 10.66
C ARG A 206 79.54 0.49 9.33
N LEU A 207 80.71 1.13 9.48
CA LEU A 207 81.61 1.70 8.46
C LEU A 207 81.58 1.00 7.10
#